data_AF-A0A352VH38-F1
#
_entry.id   AF-A0A352VH38-F1
#
_cell.length_a   1.000
_cell.length_b   1.000
_cell.length_c   1.000
_cell.angle_alpha   90.00
_cell.angle_beta   90.00
_cell.angle_gamma   90.00
#
_symmetry.space_group_name_H-M   'P 1'
#
loop_
_entity.id
_entity.type
_entity.pdbx_description
1 polymer ?
#
loop_
_entity_poly.entity_id
_entity_poly.type
_entity_poly.pdbx_seq_one_letter_code
_entity_poly.pdbx_strand_id
1 'polypeptide(L)'
;MVSLLNITRAREKVPELRVDVRLVRAAQVHAEDMAAGAFSGHRGSDGSLPADRADRVNYPWLFVAENSSAGFATAPSAFAAWMASPTHRANSLQPEAEHVGVGYAENDDTEDRA
;
A
#
# COMPACT_ATOMS: atom_id res chain seq x y z
N MET A 1 -4.99 4.52 -7.77
CA MET A 1 -4.78 3.18 -7.20
C MET A 1 -6.10 2.48 -6.86
N VAL A 2 -6.89 2.97 -5.89
CA VAL A 2 -8.13 2.30 -5.43
C VAL A 2 -9.10 1.93 -6.55
N SER A 3 -9.33 2.82 -7.52
CA SER A 3 -10.20 2.52 -8.67
C SER A 3 -9.70 1.35 -9.52
N LEU A 4 -8.38 1.23 -9.76
CA LEU A 4 -7.80 0.11 -10.50
C LEU A 4 -7.99 -1.21 -9.74
N LEU A 5 -7.83 -1.17 -8.42
CA LEU A 5 -8.02 -2.31 -7.54
C LEU A 5 -9.47 -2.80 -7.57
N ASN A 6 -10.44 -1.90 -7.38
CA ASN A 6 -11.86 -2.28 -7.40
C ASN A 6 -12.37 -2.69 -8.79
N ILE A 7 -11.87 -2.08 -9.89
CA ILE A 7 -12.14 -2.57 -11.25
C ILE A 7 -11.64 -4.01 -11.42
N THR A 8 -10.44 -4.31 -10.94
CA THR A 8 -9.87 -5.65 -11.02
C THR A 8 -10.64 -6.64 -10.17
N ARG A 9 -10.97 -6.28 -8.92
CA ARG A 9 -11.76 -7.13 -8.02
C ARG A 9 -13.14 -7.44 -8.62
N ALA A 10 -13.81 -6.46 -9.23
CA ALA A 10 -15.08 -6.69 -9.93
C ALA A 10 -14.95 -7.69 -11.10
N ARG A 11 -13.87 -7.61 -11.89
CA ARG A 11 -13.60 -8.56 -12.98
C ARG A 11 -13.36 -9.98 -12.47
N GLU A 12 -12.69 -10.10 -11.33
CA GLU A 12 -12.39 -11.37 -10.66
C GLU A 12 -13.55 -11.86 -9.77
N LYS A 13 -14.69 -11.15 -9.74
CA LYS A 13 -15.86 -11.46 -8.92
C LYS A 13 -15.57 -11.49 -7.41
N VAL A 14 -14.65 -10.64 -6.97
CA VAL A 14 -14.31 -10.42 -5.56
C VAL A 14 -14.97 -9.10 -5.09
N PRO A 15 -15.55 -9.02 -3.87
CA PRO A 15 -16.18 -7.80 -3.37
C PRO A 15 -15.26 -6.58 -3.41
N GLU A 16 -15.79 -5.40 -3.70
CA GLU A 16 -15.00 -4.17 -3.70
C GLU A 16 -14.50 -3.79 -2.30
N LEU A 17 -13.36 -3.10 -2.25
CA LEU A 17 -12.82 -2.55 -1.02
C LEU A 17 -13.37 -1.14 -0.78
N ARG A 18 -13.69 -0.84 0.48
CA ARG A 18 -14.03 0.51 0.93
C ARG A 18 -12.78 1.20 1.46
N VAL A 19 -12.64 2.50 1.20
CA VAL A 19 -11.52 3.26 1.77
C VAL A 19 -11.76 3.47 3.26
N ASP A 20 -10.77 3.15 4.09
CA ASP A 20 -10.75 3.49 5.51
C ASP A 20 -9.65 4.52 5.78
N VAL A 21 -10.02 5.67 6.33
CA VAL A 21 -9.09 6.80 6.56
C VAL A 21 -7.96 6.47 7.53
N ARG A 22 -8.16 5.51 8.44
CA ARG A 22 -7.10 5.05 9.37
C ARG A 22 -6.04 4.27 8.60
N LEU A 23 -6.46 3.36 7.72
CA LEU A 23 -5.54 2.64 6.84
C LEU A 23 -4.84 3.58 5.85
N VAL A 24 -5.52 4.61 5.36
CA VAL A 24 -4.87 5.67 4.55
C VAL A 24 -3.78 6.34 5.37
N ARG A 25 -4.04 6.70 6.63
CA ARG A 25 -3.03 7.30 7.50
C ARG A 25 -1.84 6.36 7.73
N ALA A 26 -2.08 5.09 8.00
CA ALA A 26 -1.03 4.09 8.19
C ALA A 26 -0.17 3.92 6.92
N ALA A 27 -0.81 3.80 5.76
CA ALA A 27 -0.12 3.65 4.49
C ALA A 27 0.67 4.92 4.11
N GLN A 28 0.12 6.11 4.38
CA GLN A 28 0.76 7.38 4.09
C GLN A 28 2.03 7.58 4.92
N VAL A 29 1.97 7.31 6.23
CA VAL A 29 3.14 7.39 7.11
C VAL A 29 4.25 6.42 6.67
N HIS A 30 3.88 5.20 6.23
CA HIS A 30 4.87 4.24 5.73
C HIS A 30 5.48 4.65 4.38
N ALA A 31 4.68 5.25 3.50
CA ALA A 31 5.18 5.78 2.23
C ALA A 31 6.19 6.93 2.47
N GLU A 32 5.87 7.86 3.37
CA GLU A 32 6.73 8.96 3.79
C GLU A 32 8.05 8.44 4.42
N ASP A 33 7.96 7.42 5.28
CA ASP A 33 9.12 6.77 5.90
C ASP A 33 10.04 6.12 4.86
N MET A 34 9.48 5.37 3.91
CA MET A 34 10.23 4.79 2.79
C MET A 34 10.91 5.85 1.93
N ALA A 35 10.21 6.93 1.62
CA ALA A 35 10.75 8.03 0.82
C ALA A 35 11.91 8.73 1.55
N ALA A 36 11.71 9.14 2.80
CA ALA A 36 12.71 9.84 3.61
C ALA A 36 13.92 8.96 3.96
N GLY A 37 13.71 7.65 4.17
CA GLY A 37 14.77 6.70 4.46
C GLY A 37 15.45 6.10 3.23
N ALA A 38 15.04 6.49 2.01
CA ALA A 38 15.51 5.95 0.73
C ALA A 38 15.52 4.40 0.68
N PHE A 39 14.47 3.76 1.21
CA PHE A 39 14.34 2.30 1.19
C PHE A 39 12.98 1.86 0.64
N SER A 40 12.87 0.58 0.31
CA SER A 40 11.60 -0.04 -0.06
C SER A 40 11.43 -1.35 0.68
N GLY A 41 10.22 -1.59 1.19
CA GLY A 41 9.92 -2.82 1.92
C GLY A 41 8.73 -2.69 2.86
N HIS A 42 8.47 -3.77 3.58
CA HIS A 42 7.34 -3.86 4.52
C HIS A 42 7.67 -3.37 5.94
N ARG A 43 8.96 -3.40 6.30
CA ARG A 43 9.46 -2.99 7.61
C ARG A 43 9.79 -1.50 7.59
N GLY A 44 9.17 -0.73 8.46
CA GLY A 44 9.49 0.69 8.64
C GLY A 44 10.88 0.89 9.26
N SER A 45 11.41 2.10 9.17
CA SER A 45 12.71 2.48 9.75
C SER A 45 12.74 2.31 11.28
N ASP A 46 11.56 2.41 11.92
CA ASP A 46 11.33 2.16 13.34
C ASP A 46 11.12 0.67 13.69
N GLY A 47 11.27 -0.22 12.71
CA GLY A 47 11.08 -1.65 12.86
C GLY A 47 9.64 -2.13 12.73
N SER A 48 8.66 -1.24 12.57
CA SER A 48 7.24 -1.59 12.46
C SER A 48 6.93 -2.47 11.25
N LEU A 49 6.03 -3.43 11.44
CA LEU A 49 5.40 -4.23 10.38
C LEU A 49 4.01 -3.66 10.05
N PRO A 50 3.37 -4.08 8.94
CA PRO A 50 2.05 -3.58 8.56
C PRO A 50 0.98 -3.69 9.67
N ALA A 51 1.02 -4.77 10.45
CA ALA A 51 0.16 -4.98 11.60
C ALA A 51 0.36 -3.92 12.69
N ASP A 52 1.61 -3.63 13.07
CA ASP A 52 1.91 -2.60 14.06
C ASP A 52 1.39 -1.22 13.61
N ARG A 53 1.49 -0.93 12.30
CA ARG A 53 0.97 0.32 11.74
C ARG A 53 -0.55 0.38 11.74
N ALA A 54 -1.25 -0.73 11.51
CA ALA A 54 -2.70 -0.81 11.65
C ALA A 54 -3.16 -0.62 13.11
N ASP A 55 -2.43 -1.20 14.06
CA ASP A 55 -2.70 -1.05 15.50
C ASP A 55 -2.52 0.41 15.95
N ARG A 56 -1.44 1.08 15.51
CA ARG A 56 -1.17 2.50 15.85
C ARG A 56 -2.27 3.47 15.43
N VAL A 57 -2.99 3.15 14.36
CA VAL A 57 -4.12 3.97 13.87
C VAL A 57 -5.47 3.49 14.43
N ASN A 58 -5.46 2.55 15.40
CA ASN A 58 -6.63 1.95 16.01
C ASN A 58 -7.60 1.38 14.95
N TYR A 59 -7.07 0.76 13.91
CA TYR A 59 -7.88 0.04 12.93
C TYR A 59 -8.17 -1.37 13.50
N PRO A 60 -9.44 -1.78 13.65
CA PRO A 60 -9.75 -3.15 14.07
C PRO A 60 -9.54 -4.11 12.91
N TRP A 61 -8.72 -5.16 13.11
CA TRP A 61 -8.41 -6.13 12.07
C TRP A 61 -8.37 -7.56 12.60
N LEU A 62 -8.81 -8.49 11.74
CA LEU A 62 -8.56 -9.94 11.90
C LEU A 62 -7.41 -10.39 11.00
N PHE A 63 -7.23 -9.68 9.88
CA PHE A 63 -6.16 -9.85 8.92
C PHE A 63 -5.78 -8.49 8.33
N VAL A 64 -4.50 -8.30 8.05
CA VAL A 64 -3.97 -7.16 7.30
C VAL A 64 -2.87 -7.66 6.35
N ALA A 65 -2.87 -7.12 5.14
CA ALA A 65 -1.82 -7.35 4.15
C ALA A 65 -1.37 -6.03 3.55
N GLU A 66 -0.16 -6.02 3.03
CA GLU A 66 0.43 -4.85 2.40
C GLU A 66 1.00 -5.23 1.03
N ASN A 67 0.69 -4.40 0.04
CA ASN A 67 1.49 -4.29 -1.17
C ASN A 67 2.25 -2.97 -1.10
N SER A 68 3.56 -3.03 -1.31
CA SER A 68 4.45 -1.86 -1.29
C SER A 68 5.40 -1.94 -2.47
N SER A 69 5.68 -0.80 -3.09
CA SER A 69 6.67 -0.68 -4.16
C SER A 69 7.20 0.75 -4.23
N ALA A 70 8.41 0.89 -4.75
CA ALA A 70 9.05 2.17 -5.04
C ALA A 70 9.58 2.19 -6.49
N GLY A 71 9.91 3.37 -7.02
CA GLY A 71 10.52 3.51 -8.35
C GLY A 71 9.55 3.50 -9.52
N PHE A 72 8.24 3.56 -9.29
CA PHE A 72 7.23 3.68 -10.34
C PHE A 72 6.78 5.13 -10.51
N ALA A 73 6.85 5.65 -11.74
CA ALA A 73 6.42 7.02 -12.04
C ALA A 73 4.89 7.23 -11.96
N THR A 74 4.08 6.16 -11.94
CA THR A 74 2.63 6.27 -11.97
C THR A 74 1.94 5.16 -11.18
N ALA A 75 0.76 5.43 -10.63
CA ALA A 75 -0.05 4.42 -9.97
C ALA A 75 -0.47 3.25 -10.89
N PRO A 76 -0.84 3.45 -12.18
CA PRO A 76 -1.10 2.35 -13.10
C PRO A 76 0.10 1.43 -13.35
N SER A 77 1.33 1.97 -13.45
CA SER A 77 2.51 1.13 -13.65
C SER A 77 2.86 0.31 -12.41
N ALA A 78 2.76 0.91 -11.21
CA ALA A 78 2.89 0.18 -9.95
C ALA A 78 1.83 -0.93 -9.81
N PHE A 79 0.57 -0.62 -10.10
CA PHE A 79 -0.53 -1.57 -10.02
C PHE A 79 -0.36 -2.73 -11.01
N ALA A 80 0.08 -2.46 -12.24
CA ALA A 80 0.36 -3.49 -13.23
C ALA A 80 1.45 -4.46 -12.75
N ALA A 81 2.52 -3.93 -12.14
CA ALA A 81 3.58 -4.75 -11.55
C ALA A 81 3.06 -5.63 -10.40
N TRP A 82 2.19 -5.10 -9.54
CA TRP A 82 1.52 -5.90 -8.51
C TRP A 82 0.68 -7.02 -9.11
N MET A 83 -0.06 -6.75 -10.19
CA MET A 83 -0.92 -7.77 -10.83
C MET A 83 -0.14 -8.85 -11.56
N ALA A 84 1.08 -8.56 -12.01
CA ALA A 84 1.99 -9.53 -12.61
C ALA A 84 2.71 -10.42 -11.57
N SER A 85 2.72 -10.01 -10.30
CA SER A 85 3.37 -10.78 -9.22
C SER A 85 2.35 -11.66 -8.49
N PRO A 86 2.56 -12.99 -8.38
CA PRO A 86 1.62 -13.89 -7.72
C PRO A 86 1.30 -13.48 -6.28
N THR A 87 2.31 -13.09 -5.49
CA THR A 87 2.13 -12.69 -4.09
C THR A 87 1.34 -11.39 -3.95
N HIS A 88 1.69 -10.35 -4.71
CA HIS A 88 0.98 -9.06 -4.66
C HIS A 88 -0.44 -9.16 -5.22
N ARG A 89 -0.65 -10.00 -6.24
CA ARG A 89 -1.98 -10.30 -6.79
C ARG A 89 -2.85 -11.00 -5.76
N ALA A 90 -2.31 -11.99 -5.02
CA ALA A 90 -3.05 -12.68 -3.97
C ALA A 90 -3.55 -11.70 -2.90
N ASN A 91 -2.70 -10.77 -2.45
CA ASN A 91 -3.10 -9.73 -1.50
C ASN A 91 -4.22 -8.83 -2.05
N SER A 92 -4.11 -8.38 -3.31
CA SER A 92 -5.10 -7.48 -3.94
C SER A 92 -6.46 -8.13 -4.14
N LEU A 93 -6.48 -9.46 -4.33
CA LEU A 93 -7.68 -10.25 -4.59
C LEU A 93 -8.16 -11.00 -3.35
N GLN A 94 -7.63 -10.68 -2.16
CA GLN A 94 -8.04 -11.38 -0.95
C GLN A 94 -9.54 -11.17 -0.69
N PRO A 95 -10.37 -12.24 -0.65
CA PRO A 95 -11.82 -12.12 -0.52
C PRO A 95 -12.28 -11.56 0.83
N GLU A 96 -11.55 -11.83 1.90
CA GLU A 96 -11.86 -11.40 3.27
C GLU A 96 -11.46 -9.94 3.54
N ALA A 97 -10.73 -9.30 2.61
CA ALA A 97 -10.41 -7.89 2.75
C ALA A 97 -11.65 -7.03 2.46
N GLU A 98 -11.99 -6.13 3.40
CA GLU A 98 -13.13 -5.22 3.30
C GLU A 98 -12.71 -3.75 3.13
N HIS A 99 -11.56 -3.38 3.70
CA HIS A 99 -11.06 -2.01 3.70
C HIS A 99 -9.69 -1.90 3.04
N VAL A 100 -9.40 -0.72 2.50
CA VAL A 100 -8.11 -0.38 1.91
C VAL A 100 -7.66 1.02 2.32
N GLY A 101 -6.35 1.18 2.51
CA GLY A 101 -5.67 2.47 2.56
C GLY A 101 -4.57 2.51 1.52
N VAL A 102 -4.33 3.68 0.94
CA VAL A 102 -3.24 3.90 -0.02
C VAL A 102 -2.51 5.16 0.40
N GLY A 103 -1.18 5.06 0.51
CA GLY A 103 -0.27 6.17 0.72
C GLY A 103 0.65 6.35 -0.47
N TYR A 104 1.15 7.57 -0.65
CA TYR A 104 2.13 7.91 -1.67
C TYR A 104 3.05 9.00 -1.16
N ALA A 105 4.33 8.85 -1.42
CA ALA A 105 5.34 9.87 -1.17
C ALA A 105 6.40 9.78 -2.26
N GLU A 106 6.96 10.93 -2.60
CA GLU A 106 8.15 11.06 -3.44
C GLU A 106 9.32 11.42 -2.54
N ASN A 107 10.53 11.01 -2.92
CA ASN A 107 11.73 11.53 -2.28
C ASN A 107 12.16 12.78 -3.06
N ASP A 108 12.02 13.96 -2.44
CA ASP A 108 12.38 15.25 -3.03
C ASP A 108 13.90 15.51 -3.06
N ASP A 109 14.74 14.59 -2.58
CA ASP A 109 16.21 14.71 -2.55
C ASP A 109 16.90 14.75 -3.93
N THR A 110 16.17 14.94 -5.03
CA THR A 110 16.72 15.08 -6.38
C THR A 110 17.17 16.49 -6.76
N GLU A 111 17.00 17.51 -5.90
CA GLU A 111 17.34 18.92 -6.26
C GLU A 111 18.35 19.66 -5.36
N ASP A 112 19.21 19.02 -4.57
CA ASP A 112 20.32 19.78 -3.92
C ASP A 112 21.57 18.98 -3.56
N ARG A 113 22.11 18.24 -4.54
CA ARG A 113 23.53 17.85 -4.53
C ARG A 113 24.25 18.54 -5.69
N ALA A 114 24.48 19.84 -5.51
CA ALA A 114 25.41 20.64 -6.32
C ALA A 114 26.85 20.09 -6.24
#